data_AF-A0A847I9D3-F1
#
_entry.id   AF-A0A847I9D3-F1
#
_cell.length_a   1.000
_cell.length_b   1.000
_cell.length_c   1.000
_cell.angle_alpha   90.00
_cell.angle_beta   90.00
_cell.angle_gamma   90.00
#
_symmetry.space_group_name_H-M   'P 1'
#
loop_
_entity.id
_entity.type
_entity.pdbx_description
1 polymer ?
#
loop_
_entity_poly.entity_id
_entity_poly.type
_entity_poly.pdbx_seq_one_letter_code
_entity_poly.pdbx_strand_id
1 'polypeptide(L)'
;MSPRVRRSAIFQIRPAVAAGALVGRLLALSPGMMPRSALITAVAGTVLTLIGIGIGAVIGMARDRLRDDRPRPVPGFWLGVGLLIVGSAVGLAARHELAVRSALGVPPIGVGWIVAATVVPVLTAAAVIAIRPRVLLTAAAATVLVTSAIGLSGPAVATAPSVPDSAAMLYGPLTEPGSFAQRADRLVSRWVAAGGLAERAVVVAVPTGSGWVDAGTVEGARRHFDGSVRVLALQYDDVASWKAFVSSPARAGDSATALVAAVARRIDRSPQTQRPQMYLAGQSLGAVGADAARRWARRTGVDLAGTVLAGPPAGTIEEVPACERRVVLANDDDPVTAFGVSLLWRPIDHRPWLPVASLLATALDLPAALSVSTGHGHRYGLEQGLAFGDLPPGCQPIGPRAAS
;
A
#
# COMPACT_ATOMS: atom_id res chain seq x y z
N MET A 1 -5.07 -39.93 57.70
CA MET A 1 -4.49 -38.89 56.80
C MET A 1 -4.81 -39.28 55.37
N SER A 2 -5.77 -38.60 54.74
CA SER A 2 -6.13 -38.83 53.33
C SER A 2 -5.22 -37.99 52.42
N PRO A 3 -4.65 -38.54 51.33
CA PRO A 3 -3.76 -37.79 50.46
C PRO A 3 -4.59 -36.74 49.72
N ARG A 4 -4.33 -35.46 50.00
CA ARG A 4 -4.80 -34.36 49.14
C ARG A 4 -4.22 -34.60 47.76
N VAL A 5 -5.06 -35.07 46.85
CA VAL A 5 -4.82 -35.01 45.41
C VAL A 5 -4.50 -33.54 45.11
N ARG A 6 -3.22 -33.22 44.92
CA ARG A 6 -2.80 -32.00 44.24
C ARG A 6 -3.42 -32.10 42.86
N ARG A 7 -4.62 -31.54 42.68
CA ARG A 7 -5.13 -31.21 41.35
C ARG A 7 -4.02 -30.39 40.71
N SER A 8 -3.39 -31.00 39.72
CA SER A 8 -2.32 -30.43 38.93
C SER A 8 -2.71 -29.00 38.57
N ALA A 9 -1.82 -28.06 38.87
CA ALA A 9 -1.94 -26.64 38.56
C ALA A 9 -1.90 -26.39 37.04
N ILE A 10 -2.75 -27.09 36.29
CA ILE A 10 -2.92 -26.98 34.85
C ILE A 10 -3.69 -25.68 34.64
N PHE A 11 -2.93 -24.61 34.38
CA PHE A 11 -3.34 -23.38 33.69
C PHE A 11 -4.58 -22.68 34.26
N GLN A 12 -4.41 -21.89 35.33
CA GLN A 12 -5.43 -20.94 35.74
C GLN A 12 -5.44 -19.73 34.80
N ILE A 13 -6.10 -19.86 33.64
CA ILE A 13 -6.24 -18.78 32.66
C ILE A 13 -7.30 -17.79 33.15
N ARG A 14 -6.96 -16.50 33.21
CA ARG A 14 -7.90 -15.42 33.54
C ARG A 14 -8.92 -15.23 32.41
N PRO A 15 -10.21 -15.00 32.68
CA PRO A 15 -11.21 -14.75 31.64
C PRO A 15 -10.84 -13.62 30.68
N ALA A 16 -10.31 -12.52 31.18
CA ALA A 16 -9.88 -11.39 30.36
C ALA A 16 -8.71 -11.77 29.41
N VAL A 17 -7.79 -12.65 29.84
CA VAL A 17 -6.69 -13.16 29.00
C VAL A 17 -7.22 -14.07 27.89
N ALA A 18 -8.14 -14.98 28.23
CA ALA A 18 -8.76 -15.87 27.24
C ALA A 18 -9.58 -15.09 26.20
N ALA A 19 -10.35 -14.09 26.64
CA ALA A 19 -11.11 -13.21 25.75
C ALA A 19 -10.18 -12.38 24.85
N GLY A 20 -9.12 -11.81 25.41
CA GLY A 20 -8.11 -11.07 24.65
C GLY A 20 -7.43 -11.94 23.59
N ALA A 21 -7.01 -13.16 23.95
CA ALA A 21 -6.45 -14.13 23.01
C ALA A 21 -7.41 -14.44 21.87
N LEU A 22 -8.70 -14.68 22.19
CA LEU A 22 -9.74 -14.94 21.19
C LEU A 22 -9.92 -13.75 20.24
N VAL A 23 -10.04 -12.53 20.75
CA VAL A 23 -10.18 -11.32 19.92
C VAL A 23 -8.97 -11.14 19.01
N GLY A 24 -7.75 -11.25 19.55
CA GLY A 24 -6.52 -11.18 18.77
C GLY A 24 -6.45 -12.23 17.66
N ARG A 25 -6.91 -13.45 17.96
CA ARG A 25 -6.97 -14.54 16.99
C ARG A 25 -7.98 -14.28 15.87
N LEU A 26 -9.16 -13.76 16.20
CA LEU A 26 -10.20 -13.41 15.24
C LEU A 26 -9.77 -12.24 14.34
N LEU A 27 -9.10 -11.24 14.89
CA LEU A 27 -8.53 -10.14 14.11
C LEU A 27 -7.46 -10.62 13.11
N ALA A 28 -6.63 -11.59 13.50
CA ALA A 28 -5.65 -12.17 12.57
C ALA A 28 -6.26 -13.02 11.44
N LEU A 29 -7.51 -13.47 11.60
CA LEU A 29 -8.27 -14.23 10.61
C LEU A 29 -9.20 -13.35 9.77
N SER A 30 -9.17 -12.02 9.97
CA SER A 30 -10.05 -11.13 9.24
C SER A 30 -9.83 -11.29 7.74
N PRO A 31 -10.91 -11.39 6.94
CA PRO A 31 -10.79 -11.53 5.48
C PRO A 31 -9.98 -10.37 4.87
N GLY A 32 -9.06 -10.72 3.97
CA GLY A 32 -8.27 -9.77 3.18
C GLY A 32 -8.68 -9.75 1.71
N MET A 33 -8.08 -8.85 0.94
CA MET A 33 -8.24 -8.70 -0.51
C MET A 33 -7.15 -9.45 -1.27
N MET A 34 -6.03 -9.73 -0.59
CA MET A 34 -4.86 -10.40 -1.16
C MET A 34 -4.65 -11.79 -0.57
N PRO A 35 -4.00 -12.71 -1.32
CA PRO A 35 -3.68 -14.04 -0.84
C PRO A 35 -2.58 -13.96 0.22
N ARG A 36 -2.80 -14.51 1.41
CA ARG A 36 -1.82 -14.49 2.50
C ARG A 36 -0.94 -15.73 2.47
N SER A 37 0.37 -15.53 2.61
CA SER A 37 1.31 -16.65 2.74
C SER A 37 1.15 -17.34 4.11
N ALA A 38 1.65 -18.57 4.21
CA ALA A 38 1.70 -19.28 5.50
C ALA A 38 2.54 -18.49 6.53
N LEU A 39 3.62 -17.85 6.10
CA LEU A 39 4.46 -17.03 6.97
C LEU A 39 3.69 -15.83 7.54
N ILE A 40 3.03 -15.04 6.69
CA ILE A 40 2.23 -13.88 7.14
C ILE A 40 1.12 -14.34 8.09
N THR A 41 0.45 -15.44 7.75
CA THR A 41 -0.64 -16.01 8.57
C THR A 41 -0.14 -16.45 9.95
N ALA A 42 1.01 -17.13 10.04
CA ALA A 42 1.61 -17.55 11.31
C ALA A 42 2.06 -16.35 12.14
N VAL A 43 2.75 -15.38 11.52
CA VAL A 43 3.26 -14.19 12.19
C VAL A 43 2.11 -13.32 12.71
N ALA A 44 1.16 -12.95 11.85
CA ALA A 44 0.00 -12.14 12.22
C ALA A 44 -0.85 -12.85 13.29
N GLY A 45 -1.11 -14.15 13.08
CA GLY A 45 -1.82 -15.00 14.04
C GLY A 45 -1.16 -14.97 15.41
N THR A 46 0.16 -15.12 15.48
CA THR A 46 0.91 -15.12 16.73
C THR A 46 0.93 -13.74 17.38
N VAL A 47 1.35 -12.70 16.65
CA VAL A 47 1.52 -11.35 17.18
C VAL A 47 0.19 -10.80 17.71
N LEU A 48 -0.90 -10.87 16.92
CA LEU A 48 -2.19 -10.33 17.36
C LEU A 48 -2.79 -11.12 18.53
N THR A 49 -2.59 -12.44 18.57
CA THR A 49 -2.99 -13.26 19.73
C THR A 49 -2.22 -12.84 20.99
N LEU A 50 -0.91 -12.61 20.89
CA LEU A 50 -0.07 -12.18 22.01
C LEU A 50 -0.42 -10.76 22.49
N ILE A 51 -0.69 -9.83 21.57
CA ILE A 51 -1.19 -8.49 21.92
C ILE A 51 -2.52 -8.60 22.67
N GLY A 52 -3.44 -9.43 22.16
CA GLY A 52 -4.71 -9.72 22.82
C GLY A 52 -4.54 -10.29 24.24
N ILE A 53 -3.64 -11.26 24.42
CA ILE A 53 -3.27 -11.81 25.74
C ILE A 53 -2.75 -10.70 26.67
N GLY A 54 -1.85 -9.84 26.18
CA GLY A 54 -1.28 -8.73 26.94
C GLY A 54 -2.34 -7.73 27.41
N ILE A 55 -3.22 -7.28 26.50
CA ILE A 55 -4.34 -6.37 26.82
C ILE A 55 -5.28 -7.04 27.84
N GLY A 56 -5.64 -8.31 27.61
CA GLY A 56 -6.47 -9.09 28.51
C GLY A 56 -5.86 -9.24 29.91
N ALA A 57 -4.53 -9.38 30.00
CA ALA A 57 -3.83 -9.43 31.28
C ALA A 57 -3.89 -8.09 32.01
N VAL A 58 -3.66 -6.96 31.32
CA VAL A 58 -3.76 -5.61 31.89
C VAL A 58 -5.17 -5.32 32.41
N ILE A 59 -6.20 -5.61 31.60
CA ILE A 59 -7.60 -5.45 31.98
C ILE A 59 -7.94 -6.33 33.19
N GLY A 60 -7.50 -7.60 33.16
CA GLY A 60 -7.69 -8.52 34.27
C GLY A 60 -7.05 -8.01 35.57
N MET A 61 -5.80 -7.53 35.51
CA MET A 61 -5.11 -6.97 36.69
C MET A 61 -5.81 -5.71 37.22
N ALA A 62 -6.26 -4.81 36.34
CA ALA A 62 -7.00 -3.61 36.74
C ALA A 62 -8.32 -3.98 37.43
N ARG A 63 -9.07 -4.94 36.86
CA ARG A 63 -10.32 -5.43 37.44
C ARG A 63 -10.13 -6.09 38.81
N ASP A 64 -9.12 -6.94 38.96
CA ASP A 64 -8.82 -7.61 40.23
C ASP A 64 -8.51 -6.57 41.33
N ARG A 65 -7.74 -5.52 40.99
CA ARG A 65 -7.45 -4.41 41.91
C ARG A 65 -8.70 -3.62 42.31
N LEU A 66 -9.63 -3.41 41.38
CA LEU A 66 -10.84 -2.62 41.63
C LEU A 66 -11.91 -3.38 42.42
N ARG A 67 -11.94 -4.71 42.34
CA ARG A 67 -13.01 -5.54 42.93
C ARG A 67 -12.57 -6.34 44.17
N ASP A 68 -11.29 -6.29 44.53
CA ASP A 68 -10.67 -7.11 45.58
C ASP A 68 -11.00 -8.62 45.46
N ASP A 69 -11.24 -9.05 44.22
CA ASP A 69 -11.67 -10.40 43.87
C ASP A 69 -10.47 -11.27 43.52
N ARG A 70 -10.48 -12.53 43.97
CA ARG A 70 -9.53 -13.53 43.46
C ARG A 70 -10.00 -14.02 42.08
N PRO A 71 -9.14 -14.02 41.05
CA PRO A 71 -9.54 -14.43 39.72
C PRO A 71 -9.94 -15.91 39.72
N ARG A 72 -11.17 -16.19 39.29
CA ARG A 72 -11.62 -17.56 39.01
C ARG A 72 -11.13 -17.97 37.62
N PRO A 73 -10.49 -19.14 37.46
CA PRO A 73 -10.02 -19.59 36.16
C PRO A 73 -11.21 -19.85 35.23
N VAL A 74 -10.98 -19.70 33.91
CA VAL A 74 -11.98 -20.04 32.89
C VAL A 74 -12.30 -21.54 32.99
N PRO A 75 -13.57 -21.93 33.16
CA PRO A 75 -13.96 -23.34 33.13
C PRO A 75 -13.61 -24.00 31.78
N GLY A 76 -13.24 -25.28 31.80
CA GLY A 76 -12.85 -26.02 30.59
C GLY A 76 -13.89 -25.98 29.47
N PHE A 77 -15.19 -25.95 29.81
CA PHE A 77 -16.27 -25.77 28.85
C PHE A 77 -16.10 -24.51 27.98
N TRP A 78 -15.81 -23.36 28.59
CA TRP A 78 -15.64 -22.09 27.87
C TRP A 78 -14.35 -22.04 27.06
N LEU A 79 -13.30 -22.76 27.48
CA LEU A 79 -12.11 -22.96 26.66
C LEU A 79 -12.45 -23.79 25.40
N GLY A 80 -13.27 -24.84 25.55
CA GLY A 80 -13.79 -25.62 24.43
C GLY A 80 -14.60 -24.79 23.45
N VAL A 81 -15.51 -23.94 23.94
CA VAL A 81 -16.27 -22.99 23.11
C VAL A 81 -15.35 -22.04 22.35
N GLY A 82 -14.34 -21.47 23.02
CA GLY A 82 -13.35 -20.60 22.38
C GLY A 82 -12.58 -21.31 21.25
N LEU A 83 -12.16 -22.56 21.48
CA LEU A 83 -11.49 -23.38 20.45
C LEU A 83 -12.39 -23.69 19.25
N LEU A 84 -13.68 -23.96 19.49
CA LEU A 84 -14.66 -24.15 18.41
C LEU A 84 -14.87 -22.89 17.57
N ILE A 85 -14.93 -21.71 18.22
CA ILE A 85 -15.02 -20.42 17.52
C ILE A 85 -13.77 -20.21 16.66
N VAL A 86 -12.58 -20.43 17.21
CA VAL A 86 -11.32 -20.29 16.46
C VAL A 86 -11.26 -21.28 15.30
N GLY A 87 -11.63 -22.55 15.51
CA GLY A 87 -11.66 -23.56 14.44
C GLY A 87 -12.62 -23.18 13.31
N SER A 88 -13.81 -22.68 13.65
CA SER A 88 -14.79 -22.17 12.68
C SER A 88 -14.26 -20.97 11.91
N ALA A 89 -13.62 -20.03 12.61
CA ALA A 89 -12.98 -18.86 11.99
C ALA A 89 -11.83 -19.25 11.05
N VAL A 90 -11.02 -20.26 11.40
CA VAL A 90 -9.99 -20.80 10.51
C VAL A 90 -10.61 -21.42 9.28
N GLY A 91 -11.70 -22.18 9.43
CA GLY A 91 -12.45 -22.74 8.31
C GLY A 91 -12.96 -21.66 7.37
N LEU A 92 -13.52 -20.56 7.92
CA LEU A 92 -13.98 -19.38 7.18
C LEU A 92 -12.83 -18.64 6.47
N ALA A 93 -11.68 -18.49 7.13
CA ALA A 93 -10.51 -17.88 6.51
C ALA A 93 -9.92 -18.75 5.39
N ALA A 94 -9.89 -20.09 5.57
CA ALA A 94 -9.39 -21.01 4.55
C ALA A 94 -10.24 -20.98 3.28
N ARG A 95 -11.58 -20.99 3.40
CA ARG A 95 -12.48 -20.85 2.24
C ARG A 95 -12.37 -19.48 1.57
N HIS A 96 -12.17 -18.41 2.34
CA HIS A 96 -11.93 -17.07 1.80
C HIS A 96 -10.62 -17.03 1.00
N GLU A 97 -9.53 -17.57 1.55
CA GLU A 97 -8.24 -17.68 0.86
C GLU A 97 -8.35 -18.49 -0.43
N LEU A 98 -9.06 -19.61 -0.42
CA LEU A 98 -9.28 -20.40 -1.64
C LEU A 98 -10.04 -19.60 -2.70
N ALA A 99 -11.07 -18.83 -2.30
CA ALA A 99 -11.82 -17.98 -3.20
C ALA A 99 -10.95 -16.87 -3.80
N VAL A 100 -10.21 -16.12 -2.98
CA VAL A 100 -9.29 -15.07 -3.43
C VAL A 100 -8.22 -15.65 -4.36
N ARG A 101 -7.61 -16.78 -3.98
CA ARG A 101 -6.58 -17.43 -4.79
C ARG A 101 -7.09 -17.91 -6.14
N SER A 102 -8.32 -18.45 -6.16
CA SER A 102 -8.98 -18.86 -7.41
C SER A 102 -9.27 -17.67 -8.33
N ALA A 103 -9.72 -16.54 -7.77
CA ALA A 103 -10.01 -15.32 -8.53
C ALA A 103 -8.73 -14.71 -9.13
N LEU A 104 -7.61 -14.81 -8.42
CA LEU A 104 -6.31 -14.27 -8.82
C LEU A 104 -5.45 -15.26 -9.62
N GLY A 105 -5.95 -16.47 -9.89
CA GLY A 105 -5.20 -17.51 -10.62
C GLY A 105 -3.92 -17.99 -9.91
N VAL A 106 -3.83 -17.86 -8.59
CA VAL A 106 -2.66 -18.30 -7.80
C VAL A 106 -2.90 -19.67 -7.15
N PRO A 107 -1.84 -20.44 -6.84
CA PRO A 107 -1.99 -21.78 -6.27
C PRO A 107 -2.84 -21.82 -4.98
N PRO A 108 -3.64 -22.88 -4.77
CA PRO A 108 -4.45 -23.02 -3.56
C PRO A 108 -3.59 -23.14 -2.31
N ILE A 109 -4.19 -22.88 -1.14
CA ILE A 109 -3.52 -23.08 0.15
C ILE A 109 -3.18 -24.56 0.36
N GLY A 110 -1.96 -24.83 0.86
CA GLY A 110 -1.53 -26.17 1.26
C GLY A 110 -1.66 -26.42 2.76
N VAL A 111 -1.31 -27.63 3.20
CA VAL A 111 -1.32 -28.03 4.62
C VAL A 111 -0.50 -27.08 5.50
N GLY A 112 0.62 -26.56 4.98
CA GLY A 112 1.46 -25.60 5.70
C GLY A 112 0.72 -24.32 6.10
N TRP A 113 -0.23 -23.86 5.29
CA TRP A 113 -1.07 -22.69 5.64
C TRP A 113 -2.02 -23.01 6.79
N ILE A 114 -2.63 -24.20 6.79
CA ILE A 114 -3.51 -24.65 7.87
C ILE A 114 -2.74 -24.78 9.19
N VAL A 115 -1.52 -25.34 9.15
CA VAL A 115 -0.63 -25.43 10.33
C VAL A 115 -0.25 -24.03 10.82
N ALA A 116 0.10 -23.12 9.91
CA ALA A 116 0.40 -21.73 10.23
C ALA A 116 -0.79 -21.00 10.88
N ALA A 117 -2.00 -21.24 10.40
CA ALA A 117 -3.21 -20.65 10.98
C ALA A 117 -3.57 -21.28 12.33
N THR A 118 -3.30 -22.57 12.57
CA THR A 118 -3.83 -23.27 13.75
C THR A 118 -2.75 -23.49 14.81
N VAL A 119 -1.77 -24.33 14.50
CA VAL A 119 -0.81 -24.89 15.46
C VAL A 119 0.13 -23.81 16.00
N VAL A 120 0.72 -22.98 15.13
CA VAL A 120 1.77 -22.03 15.54
C VAL A 120 1.25 -21.01 16.59
N PRO A 121 0.17 -20.26 16.35
CA PRO A 121 -0.30 -19.26 17.32
C PRO A 121 -0.79 -19.90 18.62
N VAL A 122 -1.41 -21.09 18.54
CA VAL A 122 -1.93 -21.81 19.72
C VAL A 122 -0.80 -22.30 20.61
N LEU A 123 0.24 -22.90 20.04
CA LEU A 123 1.40 -23.36 20.81
C LEU A 123 2.15 -22.20 21.45
N THR A 124 2.35 -21.09 20.72
CA THR A 124 3.00 -19.90 21.28
C THR A 124 2.17 -19.28 22.40
N ALA A 125 0.85 -19.17 22.23
CA ALA A 125 -0.05 -18.69 23.27
C ALA A 125 -0.03 -19.61 24.50
N ALA A 126 -0.08 -20.93 24.32
CA ALA A 126 -0.02 -21.89 25.41
C ALA A 126 1.31 -21.82 26.17
N ALA A 127 2.45 -21.74 25.47
CA ALA A 127 3.76 -21.58 26.08
C ALA A 127 3.85 -20.27 26.89
N VAL A 128 3.31 -19.17 26.36
CA VAL A 128 3.24 -17.89 27.06
C VAL A 128 2.40 -17.98 28.33
N ILE A 129 1.23 -18.61 28.26
CA ILE A 129 0.36 -18.74 29.43
C ILE A 129 0.96 -19.72 30.47
N ALA A 130 1.78 -20.69 30.04
CA ALA A 130 2.44 -21.67 30.91
C ALA A 130 3.58 -21.08 31.76
N ILE A 131 4.30 -20.11 31.20
CA ILE A 131 5.53 -19.56 31.79
C ILE A 131 5.17 -18.37 32.70
N ARG A 132 5.84 -18.26 33.87
CA ARG A 132 5.52 -17.22 34.87
C ARG A 132 5.53 -15.80 34.25
N PRO A 133 4.53 -14.94 34.57
CA PRO A 133 4.26 -13.69 33.84
C PRO A 133 5.38 -12.63 33.93
N ARG A 134 6.33 -12.75 34.87
CA ARG A 134 7.48 -11.82 34.99
C ARG A 134 8.56 -12.02 33.93
N VAL A 135 8.61 -13.18 33.27
CA VAL A 135 9.57 -13.49 32.18
C VAL A 135 9.01 -13.04 30.81
N LEU A 136 7.77 -12.53 30.78
CA LEU A 136 6.99 -12.40 29.56
C LEU A 136 6.91 -10.99 28.98
N LEU A 137 7.11 -9.96 29.82
CA LEU A 137 7.31 -8.58 29.36
C LEU A 137 8.56 -8.45 28.48
N THR A 138 9.61 -9.22 28.77
CA THR A 138 10.84 -9.27 27.96
C THR A 138 10.66 -10.10 26.69
N ALA A 139 9.90 -11.20 26.73
CA ALA A 139 9.64 -12.04 25.55
C ALA A 139 8.63 -11.41 24.56
N ALA A 140 7.62 -10.67 25.04
CA ALA A 140 6.71 -9.91 24.19
C ALA A 140 7.41 -8.72 23.53
N ALA A 141 8.28 -8.01 24.27
CA ALA A 141 9.14 -6.97 23.70
C ALA A 141 10.12 -7.54 22.67
N ALA A 142 10.72 -8.71 22.94
CA ALA A 142 11.63 -9.39 22.02
C ALA A 142 10.91 -9.92 20.76
N THR A 143 9.67 -10.40 20.87
CA THR A 143 8.88 -10.86 19.71
C THR A 143 8.47 -9.68 18.83
N VAL A 144 8.07 -8.55 19.42
CA VAL A 144 7.84 -7.30 18.69
C VAL A 144 9.14 -6.82 18.04
N LEU A 145 10.29 -6.87 18.72
CA LEU A 145 11.59 -6.50 18.14
C LEU A 145 11.99 -7.40 16.97
N VAL A 146 11.81 -8.72 17.10
CA VAL A 146 12.20 -9.71 16.07
C VAL A 146 11.24 -9.67 14.88
N THR A 147 9.93 -9.49 15.08
CA THR A 147 8.99 -9.28 13.96
C THR A 147 9.14 -7.91 13.30
N SER A 148 9.52 -6.88 14.05
CA SER A 148 9.94 -5.59 13.49
C SER A 148 11.22 -5.77 12.66
N ALA A 149 12.21 -6.54 13.14
CA ALA A 149 13.46 -6.79 12.42
C ALA A 149 13.27 -7.63 11.14
N ILE A 150 12.38 -8.63 11.15
CA ILE A 150 12.10 -9.50 10.00
C ILE A 150 11.23 -8.80 8.94
N GLY A 151 10.39 -7.83 9.32
CA GLY A 151 9.54 -7.07 8.39
C GLY A 151 10.11 -5.72 7.92
N LEU A 152 10.95 -5.05 8.72
CA LEU A 152 11.40 -3.67 8.45
C LEU A 152 12.85 -3.52 8.00
N SER A 153 13.75 -4.49 8.17
CA SER A 153 15.19 -4.16 8.10
C SER A 153 15.99 -4.97 7.09
N GLY A 154 15.91 -4.56 5.83
CA GLY A 154 17.11 -4.45 4.99
C GLY A 154 17.39 -2.96 4.82
N PRO A 155 18.65 -2.48 4.85
CA PRO A 155 18.91 -1.10 4.45
C PRO A 155 18.27 -0.84 3.09
N ALA A 156 17.74 0.36 2.89
CA ALA A 156 17.39 0.84 1.56
C ALA A 156 18.61 0.65 0.66
N VAL A 157 18.59 -0.38 -0.19
CA VAL A 157 19.66 -0.62 -1.14
C VAL A 157 19.32 0.19 -2.38
N ALA A 158 20.26 1.02 -2.80
CA ALA A 158 20.18 1.68 -4.09
C ALA A 158 19.98 0.61 -5.18
N THR A 159 18.87 0.67 -5.89
CA THR A 159 18.58 -0.24 -7.00
C THR A 159 18.80 0.49 -8.32
N ALA A 160 19.40 -0.19 -9.30
CA ALA A 160 19.41 0.34 -10.66
C ALA A 160 17.95 0.57 -11.13
N PRO A 161 17.66 1.72 -11.77
CA PRO A 161 16.31 2.01 -12.20
C PRO A 161 15.89 1.02 -13.29
N SER A 162 14.71 0.43 -13.15
CA SER A 162 14.10 -0.38 -14.21
C SER A 162 13.22 0.52 -15.05
N VAL A 163 13.66 0.78 -16.27
CA VAL A 163 13.02 1.68 -17.23
C VAL A 163 12.81 0.93 -18.54
N PRO A 164 11.68 1.11 -19.24
CA PRO A 164 11.43 0.40 -20.49
C PRO A 164 12.47 0.74 -21.57
N ASP A 165 13.02 -0.29 -22.23
CA ASP A 165 13.85 -0.12 -23.41
C ASP A 165 12.96 0.16 -24.62
N SER A 166 12.62 1.43 -24.81
CA SER A 166 11.70 1.91 -25.85
C SER A 166 12.21 3.21 -26.44
N ALA A 167 12.12 3.35 -27.77
CA ALA A 167 12.45 4.61 -28.45
C ALA A 167 11.56 5.78 -27.99
N ALA A 168 10.35 5.50 -27.48
CA ALA A 168 9.46 6.50 -26.92
C ALA A 168 9.89 7.00 -25.54
N MET A 169 10.90 6.40 -24.90
CA MET A 169 11.37 6.77 -23.57
C MET A 169 12.66 7.60 -23.64
N LEU A 170 12.70 8.73 -22.92
CA LEU A 170 13.92 9.46 -22.61
C LEU A 170 14.04 9.63 -21.10
N TYR A 171 15.18 9.20 -20.56
CA TYR A 171 15.41 9.13 -19.12
C TYR A 171 16.55 10.05 -18.68
N GLY A 172 16.37 10.73 -17.56
CA GLY A 172 17.39 11.52 -16.87
C GLY A 172 17.85 10.80 -15.59
N PRO A 173 18.95 10.04 -15.61
CA PRO A 173 19.40 9.25 -14.46
C PRO A 173 19.99 10.12 -13.35
N LEU A 174 20.02 9.59 -12.12
CA LEU A 174 20.63 10.27 -10.96
C LEU A 174 22.13 10.53 -11.11
N THR A 175 22.82 9.75 -11.94
CA THR A 175 24.26 9.88 -12.20
C THR A 175 24.62 11.17 -12.93
N GLU A 176 23.66 11.85 -13.56
CA GLU A 176 23.88 13.17 -14.12
C GLU A 176 24.01 14.23 -13.01
N PRO A 177 25.11 14.99 -12.93
CA PRO A 177 25.33 15.95 -11.86
C PRO A 177 24.41 17.17 -11.94
N GLY A 178 24.19 17.83 -10.81
CA GLY A 178 23.49 19.11 -10.72
C GLY A 178 22.07 19.02 -10.13
N SER A 179 21.41 20.18 -10.07
CA SER A 179 20.05 20.30 -9.53
C SER A 179 19.01 19.64 -10.44
N PHE A 180 17.79 19.42 -9.93
CA PHE A 180 16.68 18.93 -10.75
C PHE A 180 16.42 19.85 -11.96
N ALA A 181 16.52 21.16 -11.80
CA ALA A 181 16.36 22.11 -12.91
C ALA A 181 17.42 21.91 -14.00
N GLN A 182 18.69 21.78 -13.62
CA GLN A 182 19.79 21.58 -14.58
C GLN A 182 19.67 20.24 -15.33
N ARG A 183 19.29 19.18 -14.62
CA ARG A 183 19.07 17.85 -15.21
C ARG A 183 17.83 17.82 -16.10
N ALA A 184 16.75 18.47 -15.69
CA ALA A 184 15.54 18.65 -16.49
C ALA A 184 15.82 19.41 -17.79
N ASP A 185 16.56 20.53 -17.72
CA ASP A 185 16.93 21.31 -18.90
C ASP A 185 17.73 20.47 -19.89
N ARG A 186 18.71 19.67 -19.43
CA ARG A 186 19.46 18.75 -20.31
C ARG A 186 18.59 17.67 -20.93
N LEU A 187 17.70 17.05 -20.15
CA LEU A 187 16.77 16.04 -20.66
C LEU A 187 15.85 16.64 -21.74
N VAL A 188 15.32 17.84 -21.50
CA VAL A 188 14.48 18.57 -22.46
C VAL A 188 15.27 18.98 -23.70
N SER A 189 16.54 19.39 -23.57
CA SER A 189 17.40 19.66 -24.71
C SER A 189 17.61 18.42 -25.59
N ARG A 190 17.83 17.23 -24.99
CA ARG A 190 17.93 15.97 -25.74
C ARG A 190 16.62 15.61 -26.43
N TRP A 191 15.48 15.79 -25.75
CA TRP A 191 14.15 15.57 -26.35
C TRP A 191 13.89 16.46 -27.57
N VAL A 192 14.21 17.76 -27.46
CA VAL A 192 14.10 18.72 -28.57
C VAL A 192 15.02 18.33 -29.72
N ALA A 193 16.28 17.99 -29.44
CA ALA A 193 17.24 17.58 -30.45
C ALA A 193 16.80 16.30 -31.19
N ALA A 194 16.06 15.42 -30.51
CA ALA A 194 15.45 14.22 -31.08
C ALA A 194 14.14 14.48 -31.85
N GLY A 195 13.80 15.74 -32.14
CA GLY A 195 12.59 16.10 -32.89
C GLY A 195 11.31 16.16 -32.05
N GLY A 196 11.43 16.13 -30.72
CA GLY A 196 10.31 16.00 -29.81
C GLY A 196 9.19 17.04 -29.89
N LEU A 197 9.47 18.23 -30.43
CA LEU A 197 8.47 19.27 -30.66
C LEU A 197 7.54 18.96 -31.85
N ALA A 198 7.93 18.08 -32.76
CA ALA A 198 7.07 17.65 -33.86
C ALA A 198 6.08 16.54 -33.46
N GLU A 199 6.20 16.01 -32.25
CA GLU A 199 5.31 14.97 -31.73
C GLU A 199 3.92 15.54 -31.40
N ARG A 200 2.89 14.69 -31.40
CA ARG A 200 1.54 15.07 -30.95
C ARG A 200 1.50 15.31 -29.43
N ALA A 201 2.27 14.53 -28.67
CA ALA A 201 2.27 14.59 -27.22
C ALA A 201 3.65 14.44 -26.60
N VAL A 202 3.80 14.99 -25.40
CA VAL A 202 4.90 14.70 -24.48
C VAL A 202 4.32 14.31 -23.13
N VAL A 203 4.71 13.16 -22.62
CA VAL A 203 4.29 12.65 -21.32
C VAL A 203 5.44 12.82 -20.34
N VAL A 204 5.24 13.58 -19.27
CA VAL A 204 6.14 13.56 -18.12
C VAL A 204 5.73 12.40 -17.22
N ALA A 205 6.49 11.30 -17.25
CA ALA A 205 6.27 10.16 -16.37
C ALA A 205 7.14 10.32 -15.11
N VAL A 206 6.48 10.49 -13.96
CA VAL A 206 7.17 10.62 -12.67
C VAL A 206 7.53 9.22 -12.19
N PRO A 207 8.84 8.89 -12.07
CA PRO A 207 9.26 7.57 -11.64
C PRO A 207 8.90 7.34 -10.16
N THR A 208 9.00 6.10 -9.69
CA THR A 208 8.99 5.81 -8.24
C THR A 208 10.36 6.06 -7.61
N GLY A 209 10.50 5.85 -6.29
CA GLY A 209 11.75 6.10 -5.55
C GLY A 209 12.95 5.28 -6.04
N SER A 210 12.74 4.12 -6.67
CA SER A 210 13.83 3.36 -7.31
C SER A 210 14.23 3.91 -8.68
N GLY A 211 13.57 4.96 -9.18
CA GLY A 211 13.67 5.41 -10.56
C GLY A 211 12.85 4.59 -11.55
N TRP A 212 11.99 3.67 -11.08
CA TRP A 212 11.22 2.80 -11.96
C TRP A 212 10.07 3.55 -12.66
N VAL A 213 9.88 3.23 -13.94
CA VAL A 213 8.75 3.70 -14.77
C VAL A 213 8.06 2.47 -15.34
N ASP A 214 6.73 2.42 -15.23
CA ASP A 214 5.95 1.29 -15.71
C ASP A 214 5.95 1.19 -17.25
N ALA A 215 6.20 0.00 -17.79
CA ALA A 215 6.22 -0.24 -19.23
C ALA A 215 4.84 -0.05 -19.88
N GLY A 216 3.76 -0.32 -19.15
CA GLY A 216 2.39 -0.08 -19.58
C GLY A 216 2.06 1.40 -19.75
N THR A 217 2.67 2.29 -18.94
CA THR A 217 2.56 3.75 -19.17
C THR A 217 3.20 4.14 -20.50
N VAL A 218 4.41 3.65 -20.79
CA VAL A 218 5.14 4.00 -22.02
C VAL A 218 4.49 3.39 -23.26
N GLU A 219 4.19 2.09 -23.24
CA GLU A 219 3.60 1.38 -24.36
C GLU A 219 2.15 1.78 -24.60
N GLY A 220 1.36 2.00 -23.54
CA GLY A 220 -0.01 2.50 -23.66
C GLY A 220 -0.04 3.91 -24.27
N ALA A 221 0.86 4.81 -23.86
CA ALA A 221 0.97 6.14 -24.46
C ALA A 221 1.36 6.05 -25.94
N ARG A 222 2.34 5.20 -26.27
CA ARG A 222 2.75 4.97 -27.66
C ARG A 222 1.57 4.50 -28.51
N ARG A 223 0.72 3.59 -28.01
CA ARG A 223 -0.47 3.15 -28.73
C ARG A 223 -1.53 4.25 -28.85
N HIS A 224 -1.78 4.98 -27.76
CA HIS A 224 -2.81 6.02 -27.74
C HIS A 224 -2.49 7.16 -28.71
N PHE A 225 -1.22 7.55 -28.83
CA PHE A 225 -0.79 8.63 -29.73
C PHE A 225 -0.26 8.16 -31.09
N ASP A 226 -0.57 6.92 -31.51
CA ASP A 226 -0.13 6.32 -32.79
C ASP A 226 1.39 6.39 -33.01
N GLY A 227 2.16 6.25 -31.94
CA GLY A 227 3.62 6.36 -31.93
C GLY A 227 4.15 7.79 -31.82
N SER A 228 3.31 8.81 -31.99
CA SER A 228 3.73 10.21 -31.95
C SER A 228 3.72 10.80 -30.53
N VAL A 229 4.59 10.25 -29.69
CA VAL A 229 4.75 10.68 -28.30
C VAL A 229 6.17 10.46 -27.82
N ARG A 230 6.64 11.37 -26.95
CA ARG A 230 7.79 11.08 -26.09
C ARG A 230 7.42 11.05 -24.62
N VAL A 231 7.88 10.03 -23.91
CA VAL A 231 7.81 9.91 -22.46
C VAL A 231 9.14 10.36 -21.87
N LEU A 232 9.09 11.36 -20.99
CA LEU A 232 10.24 11.91 -20.28
C LEU A 232 10.14 11.55 -18.80
N ALA A 233 11.19 11.00 -18.21
CA ALA A 233 11.27 10.81 -16.77
C ALA A 233 12.60 11.28 -16.20
N LEU A 234 12.53 11.91 -15.03
CA LEU A 234 13.69 12.42 -14.31
C LEU A 234 13.80 11.73 -12.94
N GLN A 235 14.84 10.93 -12.77
CA GLN A 235 15.08 10.20 -11.53
C GLN A 235 15.37 11.16 -10.37
N TYR A 236 14.70 10.98 -9.24
CA TYR A 236 14.90 11.84 -8.06
C TYR A 236 15.51 11.12 -6.85
N ASP A 237 15.47 9.79 -6.86
CA ASP A 237 15.96 8.90 -5.82
C ASP A 237 16.34 7.53 -6.43
N ASP A 238 17.14 6.75 -5.72
CA ASP A 238 17.54 5.37 -6.08
C ASP A 238 17.10 4.34 -5.02
N VAL A 239 16.45 4.80 -3.95
CA VAL A 239 15.93 3.96 -2.88
C VAL A 239 14.60 3.31 -3.28
N ALA A 240 14.66 2.01 -3.54
CA ALA A 240 13.47 1.18 -3.64
C ALA A 240 12.81 1.05 -2.26
N SER A 241 11.68 1.74 -2.02
CA SER A 241 10.50 1.19 -1.33
C SER A 241 9.53 2.28 -0.87
N TRP A 242 8.30 1.85 -0.62
CA TRP A 242 7.32 2.48 0.28
C TRP A 242 7.89 2.87 1.67
N LYS A 243 9.04 2.34 2.11
CA LYS A 243 9.71 2.79 3.35
C LYS A 243 10.30 4.21 3.21
N ALA A 244 10.62 4.64 1.98
CA ALA A 244 11.01 6.02 1.67
C ALA A 244 9.81 7.00 1.58
N PHE A 245 8.57 6.49 1.57
CA PHE A 245 7.38 7.35 1.70
C PHE A 245 7.41 8.18 3.00
N VAL A 246 8.01 7.63 4.06
CA VAL A 246 8.20 8.31 5.35
C VAL A 246 9.32 9.35 5.30
N SER A 247 10.26 9.27 4.34
CA SER A 247 11.46 10.11 4.35
C SER A 247 11.38 11.38 3.50
N SER A 248 10.75 11.43 2.31
CA SER A 248 10.56 12.68 1.54
C SER A 248 9.66 12.61 0.27
N PRO A 249 8.31 12.69 0.39
CA PRO A 249 7.42 12.88 -0.77
C PRO A 249 7.72 14.14 -1.61
N ALA A 250 8.34 15.16 -0.99
CA ALA A 250 8.68 16.43 -1.63
C ALA A 250 9.61 16.28 -2.84
N ARG A 251 10.62 15.37 -2.79
CA ARG A 251 11.60 15.22 -3.87
C ARG A 251 10.98 14.73 -5.18
N ALA A 252 9.99 13.84 -5.11
CA ALA A 252 9.25 13.39 -6.28
C ALA A 252 8.51 14.56 -6.94
N GLY A 253 7.83 15.39 -6.13
CA GLY A 253 7.16 16.60 -6.58
C GLY A 253 8.11 17.66 -7.15
N ASP A 254 9.27 17.88 -6.51
CA ASP A 254 10.27 18.86 -6.96
C ASP A 254 10.90 18.47 -8.30
N SER A 255 11.25 17.18 -8.46
CA SER A 255 11.78 16.65 -9.72
C SER A 255 10.74 16.73 -10.85
N ALA A 256 9.49 16.30 -10.57
CA ALA A 256 8.39 16.39 -11.52
C ALA A 256 8.11 17.85 -11.91
N THR A 257 8.08 18.76 -10.94
CA THR A 257 7.87 20.20 -11.16
C THR A 257 8.99 20.79 -12.02
N ALA A 258 10.25 20.45 -11.74
CA ALA A 258 11.40 20.92 -12.53
C ALA A 258 11.31 20.47 -13.99
N LEU A 259 10.93 19.21 -14.23
CA LEU A 259 10.78 18.66 -15.57
C LEU A 259 9.58 19.28 -16.31
N VAL A 260 8.40 19.36 -15.68
CA VAL A 260 7.21 20.03 -16.24
C VAL A 260 7.54 21.49 -16.59
N ALA A 261 8.20 22.22 -15.70
CA ALA A 261 8.60 23.60 -15.94
C ALA A 261 9.57 23.74 -17.14
N ALA A 262 10.54 22.82 -17.27
CA ALA A 262 11.49 22.83 -18.38
C ALA A 262 10.82 22.53 -19.73
N VAL A 263 9.90 21.55 -19.77
CA VAL A 263 9.12 21.23 -20.97
C VAL A 263 8.23 22.42 -21.34
N ALA A 264 7.52 23.00 -20.37
CA ALA A 264 6.62 24.14 -20.60
C ALA A 264 7.37 25.33 -21.20
N ARG A 265 8.51 25.72 -20.60
CA ARG A 265 9.38 26.78 -21.15
C ARG A 265 9.78 26.54 -22.60
N ARG A 266 9.95 25.28 -23.01
CA ARG A 266 10.35 24.95 -24.37
C ARG A 266 9.17 24.97 -25.34
N ILE A 267 8.01 24.44 -24.94
CA ILE A 267 6.77 24.48 -25.71
C ILE A 267 6.33 25.93 -25.95
N ASP A 268 6.40 26.78 -24.93
CA ASP A 268 5.97 28.20 -25.02
C ASP A 268 6.79 29.03 -26.00
N ARG A 269 8.04 28.62 -26.27
CA ARG A 269 8.92 29.25 -27.26
C ARG A 269 8.73 28.69 -28.68
N SER A 270 7.87 27.70 -28.86
CA SER A 270 7.63 27.04 -30.15
C SER A 270 6.42 27.64 -30.85
N PRO A 271 6.39 27.64 -32.21
CA PRO A 271 5.22 28.07 -32.97
C PRO A 271 3.97 27.32 -32.53
N GLN A 272 2.83 28.01 -32.43
CA GLN A 272 1.58 27.43 -31.89
C GLN A 272 1.13 26.16 -32.64
N THR A 273 1.39 26.09 -33.94
CA THR A 273 1.07 24.93 -34.81
C THR A 273 1.94 23.70 -34.58
N GLN A 274 3.00 23.82 -33.78
CA GLN A 274 3.99 22.76 -33.50
C GLN A 274 4.12 22.48 -32.00
N ARG A 275 3.11 22.80 -31.19
CA ARG A 275 3.15 22.57 -29.75
C ARG A 275 2.59 21.17 -29.43
N PRO A 276 3.42 20.23 -28.92
CA PRO A 276 2.89 18.97 -28.42
C PRO A 276 2.01 19.24 -27.19
N GLN A 277 0.97 18.41 -27.02
CA GLN A 277 0.18 18.41 -25.80
C GLN A 277 0.99 17.80 -24.65
N MET A 278 1.03 18.48 -23.49
CA MET A 278 1.78 17.99 -22.32
C MET A 278 0.87 17.19 -21.39
N TYR A 279 1.24 15.96 -21.12
CA TYR A 279 0.58 15.07 -20.17
C TYR A 279 1.49 14.75 -18.99
N LEU A 280 0.87 14.34 -17.90
CA LEU A 280 1.57 13.93 -16.68
C LEU A 280 1.10 12.54 -16.27
N ALA A 281 2.02 11.67 -15.91
CA ALA A 281 1.70 10.34 -15.43
C ALA A 281 2.55 9.95 -14.23
N GLY A 282 2.03 9.07 -13.38
CA GLY A 282 2.81 8.47 -12.31
C GLY A 282 2.08 7.31 -11.65
N GLN A 283 2.84 6.32 -11.19
CA GLN A 283 2.33 5.18 -10.43
C GLN A 283 2.82 5.26 -8.97
N SER A 284 1.98 4.90 -8.01
CA SER A 284 2.38 4.81 -6.59
C SER A 284 2.93 6.14 -6.06
N LEU A 285 4.17 6.15 -5.55
CA LEU A 285 4.87 7.38 -5.18
C LEU A 285 5.04 8.37 -6.35
N GLY A 286 5.18 7.86 -7.58
CA GLY A 286 5.18 8.69 -8.78
C GLY A 286 3.84 9.42 -8.98
N ALA A 287 2.72 8.80 -8.61
CA ALA A 287 1.40 9.45 -8.66
C ALA A 287 1.31 10.65 -7.69
N VAL A 288 1.97 10.56 -6.53
CA VAL A 288 2.05 11.66 -5.56
C VAL A 288 2.87 12.82 -6.13
N GLY A 289 4.02 12.52 -6.75
CA GLY A 289 4.86 13.53 -7.42
C GLY A 289 4.17 14.16 -8.62
N ALA A 290 3.43 13.37 -9.41
CA ALA A 290 2.60 13.84 -10.50
C ALA A 290 1.49 14.77 -10.00
N ASP A 291 0.72 14.40 -8.98
CA ASP A 291 -0.32 15.30 -8.45
C ASP A 291 0.28 16.60 -7.88
N ALA A 292 1.47 16.54 -7.26
CA ALA A 292 2.18 17.73 -6.80
C ALA A 292 2.58 18.67 -7.97
N ALA A 293 3.14 18.13 -9.06
CA ALA A 293 3.49 18.91 -10.24
C ALA A 293 2.25 19.46 -10.97
N ARG A 294 1.13 18.72 -11.00
CA ARG A 294 -0.17 19.23 -11.49
C ARG A 294 -0.66 20.44 -10.68
N ARG A 295 -0.61 20.36 -9.34
CA ARG A 295 -0.96 21.49 -8.46
C ARG A 295 -0.05 22.70 -8.67
N TRP A 296 1.24 22.47 -8.93
CA TRP A 296 2.16 23.54 -9.31
C TRP A 296 1.77 24.16 -10.66
N ALA A 297 1.56 23.34 -11.70
CA ALA A 297 1.19 23.79 -13.04
C ALA A 297 -0.08 24.63 -13.04
N ARG A 298 -1.11 24.21 -12.31
CA ARG A 298 -2.36 24.96 -12.13
C ARG A 298 -2.12 26.34 -11.50
N ARG A 299 -1.23 26.45 -10.51
CA ARG A 299 -0.90 27.73 -9.85
C ARG A 299 -0.04 28.65 -10.71
N THR A 300 0.76 28.09 -11.63
CA THR A 300 1.68 28.86 -12.48
C THR A 300 1.14 29.11 -13.90
N GLY A 301 -0.04 28.58 -14.22
CA GLY A 301 -0.68 28.74 -15.53
C GLY A 301 -0.09 27.86 -16.64
N VAL A 302 0.64 26.80 -16.28
CA VAL A 302 1.11 25.81 -17.26
C VAL A 302 -0.08 24.93 -17.69
N ASP A 303 -0.37 24.91 -18.98
CA ASP A 303 -1.44 24.10 -19.55
C ASP A 303 -1.03 22.63 -19.66
N LEU A 304 -1.73 21.77 -18.92
CA LEU A 304 -1.60 20.32 -18.99
C LEU A 304 -2.81 19.75 -19.71
N ALA A 305 -2.59 18.97 -20.77
CA ALA A 305 -3.63 18.24 -21.48
C ALA A 305 -4.33 17.20 -20.60
N GLY A 306 -3.61 16.63 -19.63
CA GLY A 306 -4.21 15.91 -18.52
C GLY A 306 -3.22 15.14 -17.65
N THR A 307 -3.73 14.51 -16.59
CA THR A 307 -2.94 13.74 -15.63
C THR A 307 -3.51 12.34 -15.40
N VAL A 308 -2.68 11.30 -15.52
CA VAL A 308 -3.04 9.92 -15.19
C VAL A 308 -2.29 9.46 -13.95
N LEU A 309 -3.01 9.04 -12.92
CA LEU A 309 -2.46 8.61 -11.64
C LEU A 309 -2.82 7.14 -11.39
N ALA A 310 -1.85 6.25 -11.30
CA ALA A 310 -2.09 4.84 -11.01
C ALA A 310 -1.70 4.46 -9.58
N GLY A 311 -2.61 3.81 -8.85
CA GLY A 311 -2.41 3.36 -7.49
C GLY A 311 -1.86 4.41 -6.51
N PRO A 312 -2.36 5.67 -6.47
CA PRO A 312 -1.90 6.63 -5.48
C PRO A 312 -2.18 6.08 -4.06
N PRO A 313 -1.21 6.11 -3.13
CA PRO A 313 -1.47 5.69 -1.76
C PRO A 313 -2.62 6.47 -1.13
N ALA A 314 -3.39 5.82 -0.25
CA ALA A 314 -4.60 6.41 0.33
C ALA A 314 -4.35 7.81 0.92
N GLY A 315 -5.16 8.80 0.52
CA GLY A 315 -5.11 10.16 1.07
C GLY A 315 -3.88 11.00 0.68
N THR A 316 -3.14 10.63 -0.37
CA THR A 316 -1.91 11.34 -0.77
C THR A 316 -2.07 12.31 -1.94
N ILE A 317 -3.20 12.28 -2.64
CA ILE A 317 -3.52 13.14 -3.78
C ILE A 317 -4.65 14.10 -3.45
N GLU A 318 -4.69 15.25 -4.13
CA GLU A 318 -5.73 16.26 -3.95
C GLU A 318 -7.10 15.72 -4.40
N GLU A 319 -8.16 15.99 -3.64
CA GLU A 319 -9.54 15.79 -4.10
C GLU A 319 -9.89 16.89 -5.11
N VAL A 320 -10.35 16.51 -6.30
CA VAL A 320 -10.67 17.45 -7.39
C VAL A 320 -12.08 17.17 -7.94
N PRO A 321 -12.73 18.17 -8.56
CA PRO A 321 -14.01 17.94 -9.26
C PRO A 321 -13.88 16.91 -10.38
N ALA A 322 -14.96 16.19 -10.68
CA ALA A 322 -14.99 15.16 -11.74
C ALA A 322 -14.65 15.69 -13.15
N CYS A 323 -14.79 17.00 -13.39
CA CYS A 323 -14.43 17.64 -14.65
C CYS A 323 -12.93 17.93 -14.80
N GLU A 324 -12.13 17.83 -13.73
CA GLU A 324 -10.68 18.03 -13.82
C GLU A 324 -10.12 17.02 -14.84
N ARG A 325 -9.17 17.45 -15.69
CA ARG A 325 -8.49 16.60 -16.69
C ARG A 325 -7.54 15.61 -15.98
N ARG A 326 -8.11 14.72 -15.17
CA ARG A 326 -7.39 13.76 -14.35
C ARG A 326 -8.14 12.44 -14.27
N VAL A 327 -7.44 11.35 -14.54
CA VAL A 327 -7.91 9.98 -14.30
C VAL A 327 -7.09 9.37 -13.16
N VAL A 328 -7.76 8.69 -12.24
CA VAL A 328 -7.13 7.89 -11.19
C VAL A 328 -7.48 6.43 -11.44
N LEU A 329 -6.47 5.62 -11.68
CA LEU A 329 -6.58 4.18 -11.85
C LEU A 329 -6.24 3.52 -10.50
N ALA A 330 -7.15 2.72 -9.99
CA ALA A 330 -6.93 1.93 -8.78
C ALA A 330 -7.59 0.58 -9.00
N ASN A 331 -6.81 -0.51 -8.90
CA ASN A 331 -7.42 -1.83 -8.90
C ASN A 331 -8.28 -1.97 -7.65
N ASP A 332 -9.45 -2.57 -7.79
CA ASP A 332 -10.40 -2.75 -6.70
C ASP A 332 -9.75 -3.44 -5.50
N ASP A 333 -8.85 -4.38 -5.75
CA ASP A 333 -8.15 -5.18 -4.76
C ASP A 333 -6.81 -4.59 -4.27
N ASP A 334 -6.42 -3.38 -4.70
CA ASP A 334 -5.14 -2.76 -4.31
C ASP A 334 -5.12 -2.34 -2.82
N PRO A 335 -4.34 -3.00 -1.95
CA PRO A 335 -4.25 -2.59 -0.55
C PRO A 335 -3.52 -1.26 -0.36
N VAL A 336 -2.72 -0.79 -1.32
CA VAL A 336 -1.97 0.47 -1.21
C VAL A 336 -2.89 1.69 -1.30
N THR A 337 -3.89 1.63 -2.16
CA THR A 337 -4.89 2.71 -2.33
C THR A 337 -5.92 2.72 -1.19
N ALA A 338 -6.12 1.58 -0.53
CA ALA A 338 -7.04 1.42 0.60
C ALA A 338 -6.39 1.67 1.97
N PHE A 339 -5.09 1.41 2.15
CA PHE A 339 -4.45 1.43 3.46
C PHE A 339 -4.30 2.85 4.02
N GLY A 340 -5.02 3.13 5.11
CA GLY A 340 -4.86 4.36 5.87
C GLY A 340 -5.49 4.27 7.26
N VAL A 341 -5.04 5.10 8.20
CA VAL A 341 -5.62 5.19 9.55
C VAL A 341 -7.11 5.55 9.53
N SER A 342 -7.55 6.17 8.44
CA SER A 342 -8.95 6.43 8.14
C SER A 342 -9.81 5.17 8.19
N LEU A 343 -9.26 3.98 7.96
CA LEU A 343 -9.98 2.70 8.07
C LEU A 343 -10.53 2.41 9.47
N LEU A 344 -10.12 3.17 10.50
CA LEU A 344 -10.73 3.10 11.84
C LEU A 344 -12.12 3.78 11.90
N TRP A 345 -12.45 4.66 10.95
CA TRP A 345 -13.72 5.40 10.94
C TRP A 345 -14.35 5.59 9.56
N ARG A 346 -13.68 5.22 8.46
CA ARG A 346 -14.19 5.27 7.10
C ARG A 346 -14.10 3.89 6.45
N PRO A 347 -15.18 3.39 5.83
CA PRO A 347 -15.15 2.13 5.10
C PRO A 347 -14.32 2.25 3.81
N ILE A 348 -13.82 1.10 3.36
CA ILE A 348 -13.41 0.92 1.96
C ILE A 348 -14.72 0.76 1.18
N ASP A 349 -14.86 1.52 0.09
CA ASP A 349 -16.11 1.61 -0.66
C ASP A 349 -16.68 0.23 -1.04
N HIS A 350 -18.00 0.10 -1.11
CA HIS A 350 -18.77 -1.11 -1.45
C HIS A 350 -18.39 -2.44 -0.74
N ARG A 351 -17.50 -2.44 0.27
CA ARG A 351 -16.96 -3.65 0.91
C ARG A 351 -17.41 -3.80 2.36
N PRO A 352 -17.50 -5.05 2.88
CA PRO A 352 -17.67 -5.28 4.30
C PRO A 352 -16.54 -4.62 5.10
N TRP A 353 -16.92 -3.78 6.07
CA TRP A 353 -15.98 -3.01 6.84
C TRP A 353 -16.20 -3.20 8.34
N LEU A 354 -15.13 -3.49 9.05
CA LEU A 354 -15.06 -3.53 10.50
C LEU A 354 -13.78 -2.80 10.92
N PRO A 355 -13.85 -1.66 11.63
CA PRO A 355 -12.75 -0.73 11.83
C PRO A 355 -11.33 -1.35 11.94
N VAL A 356 -11.00 -1.87 13.13
CA VAL A 356 -9.69 -2.45 13.43
C VAL A 356 -9.40 -3.68 12.56
N ALA A 357 -10.41 -4.47 12.23
CA ALA A 357 -10.24 -5.69 11.44
C ALA A 357 -9.88 -5.38 9.98
N SER A 358 -10.49 -4.36 9.38
CA SER A 358 -10.22 -3.88 8.03
C SER A 358 -8.86 -3.19 7.96
N LEU A 359 -8.53 -2.32 8.92
CA LEU A 359 -7.19 -1.72 9.00
C LEU A 359 -6.10 -2.80 9.05
N LEU A 360 -6.26 -3.79 9.94
CA LEU A 360 -5.30 -4.89 10.07
C LEU A 360 -5.29 -5.78 8.84
N ALA A 361 -6.46 -6.12 8.27
CA ALA A 361 -6.53 -6.94 7.07
C ALA A 361 -5.77 -6.29 5.90
N THR A 362 -6.06 -5.02 5.60
CA THR A 362 -5.38 -4.29 4.54
C THR A 362 -3.88 -4.16 4.81
N ALA A 363 -3.46 -3.97 6.06
CA ALA A 363 -2.05 -3.95 6.42
C ALA A 363 -1.34 -5.29 6.13
N LEU A 364 -2.01 -6.42 6.42
CA LEU A 364 -1.48 -7.76 6.17
C LEU A 364 -1.42 -8.13 4.69
N ASP A 365 -2.18 -7.42 3.86
CA ASP A 365 -2.27 -7.65 2.42
C ASP A 365 -1.18 -6.87 1.63
N LEU A 366 -0.63 -5.79 2.20
CA LEU A 366 0.43 -4.97 1.59
C LEU A 366 1.64 -5.78 1.08
N PRO A 367 2.17 -6.80 1.78
CA PRO A 367 3.31 -7.58 1.30
C PRO A 367 3.02 -8.36 0.01
N ALA A 368 1.75 -8.70 -0.24
CA ALA A 368 1.31 -9.46 -1.41
C ALA A 368 0.85 -8.55 -2.57
N ALA A 369 0.80 -7.23 -2.37
CA ALA A 369 0.28 -6.28 -3.34
C ALA A 369 0.99 -6.34 -4.71
N LEU A 370 2.26 -6.75 -4.74
CA LEU A 370 3.06 -6.88 -5.96
C LEU A 370 3.24 -8.33 -6.45
N SER A 371 2.74 -9.33 -5.71
CA SER A 371 2.91 -10.75 -6.02
C SER A 371 1.72 -11.36 -6.78
N VAL A 372 0.98 -10.52 -7.51
CA VAL A 372 -0.21 -10.88 -8.30
C VAL A 372 -0.01 -10.42 -9.75
N SER A 373 -0.89 -10.85 -10.65
CA SER A 373 -0.84 -10.43 -12.04
C SER A 373 -1.25 -8.96 -12.21
N THR A 374 -0.90 -8.37 -13.35
CA THR A 374 -1.42 -7.06 -13.77
C THR A 374 -2.95 -7.03 -13.76
N GLY A 375 -3.52 -5.90 -13.33
CA GLY A 375 -4.96 -5.72 -13.10
C GLY A 375 -5.41 -6.12 -11.69
N HIS A 376 -4.50 -6.63 -10.86
CA HIS A 376 -4.73 -6.95 -9.47
C HIS A 376 -3.68 -6.31 -8.57
N GLY A 377 -4.08 -6.02 -7.34
CA GLY A 377 -3.21 -5.41 -6.34
C GLY A 377 -2.56 -4.13 -6.84
N HIS A 378 -1.29 -3.96 -6.52
CA HIS A 378 -0.50 -2.81 -6.93
C HIS A 378 0.23 -3.03 -8.27
N ARG A 379 -0.37 -3.82 -9.17
CA ARG A 379 0.16 -4.13 -10.50
C ARG A 379 -0.78 -3.56 -11.55
N TYR A 380 -0.29 -2.52 -12.21
CA TYR A 380 -0.95 -1.82 -13.30
C TYR A 380 -0.23 -2.16 -14.62
N GLY A 381 -0.86 -1.85 -15.74
CA GLY A 381 -0.44 -2.25 -17.07
C GLY A 381 -0.70 -1.18 -18.12
N LEU A 382 -1.08 -1.64 -19.32
CA LEU A 382 -1.29 -0.78 -20.50
C LEU A 382 -2.39 0.27 -20.30
N GLU A 383 -3.36 -0.01 -19.42
CA GLU A 383 -4.43 0.91 -19.08
C GLU A 383 -3.90 2.27 -18.58
N GLN A 384 -2.71 2.31 -17.98
CA GLN A 384 -2.08 3.56 -17.57
C GLN A 384 -1.81 4.52 -18.74
N GLY A 385 -1.23 4.01 -19.82
CA GLY A 385 -0.96 4.82 -20.99
C GLY A 385 -2.18 5.02 -21.89
N LEU A 386 -3.15 4.09 -21.87
CA LEU A 386 -4.39 4.22 -22.64
C LEU A 386 -5.37 5.22 -22.00
N ALA A 387 -5.32 5.40 -20.68
CA ALA A 387 -6.19 6.31 -19.94
C ALA A 387 -6.05 7.79 -20.33
N PHE A 388 -5.03 8.17 -21.12
CA PHE A 388 -4.99 9.49 -21.75
C PHE A 388 -6.19 9.74 -22.68
N GLY A 389 -6.80 8.68 -23.23
CA GLY A 389 -8.04 8.76 -24.00
C GLY A 389 -9.30 8.96 -23.17
N ASP A 390 -9.24 8.67 -21.87
CA ASP A 390 -10.39 8.70 -20.95
C ASP A 390 -10.43 10.00 -20.11
N LEU A 391 -9.58 10.96 -20.43
CA LEU A 391 -9.50 12.23 -19.70
C LEU A 391 -10.80 13.04 -19.89
N PRO A 392 -11.39 13.58 -18.79
CA PRO A 392 -12.52 14.49 -18.90
C PRO A 392 -12.18 15.72 -19.76
N PRO A 393 -13.18 16.40 -20.36
CA PRO A 393 -12.95 17.56 -21.23
C PRO A 393 -12.42 18.81 -20.52
N GLY A 394 -12.33 18.81 -19.19
CA GLY A 394 -11.96 19.96 -18.38
C GLY A 394 -13.17 20.68 -17.75
N CYS A 395 -12.94 21.32 -16.61
CA CYS A 395 -13.96 22.15 -15.97
C CYS A 395 -14.16 23.43 -16.79
N GLN A 396 -15.40 23.73 -17.16
CA GLN A 396 -15.70 25.04 -17.75
C GLN A 396 -15.47 26.13 -16.69
N PRO A 397 -14.86 27.27 -17.07
CA PRO A 397 -14.84 28.42 -16.18
C PRO A 397 -16.29 28.80 -15.90
N ILE A 398 -16.68 28.81 -14.63
CA ILE A 398 -17.97 29.36 -14.22
C ILE A 398 -17.93 30.84 -14.63
N GLY A 399 -18.56 31.17 -15.75
CA GLY A 399 -18.75 32.56 -16.14
C GLY A 399 -19.51 33.30 -15.04
N PRO A 400 -19.35 34.62 -14.89
CA PRO A 400 -20.13 35.38 -13.93
C PRO A 400 -21.60 35.04 -14.17
N ARG A 401 -22.33 34.62 -13.13
CA ARG A 401 -23.78 34.43 -13.20
C ARG A 401 -24.33 35.70 -13.83
N ALA A 402 -24.91 35.58 -15.02
CA ALA A 402 -25.73 36.65 -15.57
C ALA A 402 -26.84 36.87 -14.53
N ALA A 403 -26.72 37.97 -13.79
CA ALA A 403 -27.82 38.48 -13.01
C ALA A 403 -28.87 38.92 -14.02
N SER A 404 -29.89 38.08 -14.20
CA SER A 404 -31.15 38.42 -14.85
C SER A 404 -32.22 38.60 -13.80
#